data_AF-A0A1Y1MQS7-F1
#
_entry.id   AF-A0A1Y1MQS7-F1
#
_cell.length_a   1.000
_cell.length_b   1.000
_cell.length_c   1.000
_cell.angle_alpha   90.00
_cell.angle_beta   90.00
_cell.angle_gamma   90.00
#
_symmetry.space_group_name_H-M   'P 1'
#
loop_
_entity.id
_entity.type
_entity.pdbx_description
1 polymer ?
#
loop_
_entity_poly.entity_id
_entity_poly.type
_entity_poly.pdbx_seq_one_letter_code
_entity_poly.pdbx_strand_id
1 'polypeptide(L)'
;RISAKQLKMAEDTIKVRLRGEKYRLYKRKCCNVGVYVSGNEMRMGKGKGSFDHWATRMAVSQVLFEIKGRIHEQIVRDAFRLAGNKLPGQWEFVKKGDAPVVGITKLDGITLEDLKRPRRQIAPTELLQASAPTPVTEAGSTSDASRSP
;
A
#
# COMPACT_ATOMS: atom_id res chain seq x y z
N ARG A 1 6.43 -12.35 7.28
CA ARG A 1 7.86 -12.35 7.69
C ARG A 1 8.69 -12.68 6.47
N ILE A 2 9.78 -11.94 6.20
CA ILE A 2 10.59 -12.13 4.99
C ILE A 2 11.97 -12.64 5.42
N SER A 3 12.48 -13.68 4.75
CA SER A 3 13.80 -14.24 5.06
C SER A 3 14.93 -13.41 4.44
N ALA A 4 16.12 -13.46 5.05
CA ALA A 4 17.31 -12.80 4.52
C ALA A 4 17.68 -13.30 3.12
N LYS A 5 17.47 -14.61 2.85
CA LYS A 5 17.69 -15.21 1.53
C LYS A 5 16.81 -14.58 0.46
N GLN A 6 15.52 -14.38 0.74
CA GLN A 6 14.58 -13.73 -0.18
C GLN A 6 14.98 -12.27 -0.46
N LEU A 7 15.37 -11.52 0.58
CA LEU A 7 15.84 -10.14 0.42
C LEU A 7 17.11 -10.05 -0.44
N LYS A 8 18.04 -10.99 -0.25
CA LYS A 8 19.25 -11.09 -1.07
C LYS A 8 18.92 -11.41 -2.53
N MET A 9 18.03 -12.37 -2.78
CA MET A 9 17.58 -12.69 -4.15
C MET A 9 16.92 -11.50 -4.84
N ALA A 10 16.11 -10.73 -4.11
CA ALA A 10 15.48 -9.52 -4.63
C ALA A 10 16.52 -8.44 -4.97
N GLU A 11 17.47 -8.18 -4.06
CA GLU A 11 18.59 -7.26 -4.28
C GLU A 11 19.42 -7.65 -5.50
N ASP A 12 19.81 -8.92 -5.61
CA ASP A 12 20.62 -9.41 -6.73
C ASP A 12 19.87 -9.26 -8.05
N THR A 13 18.55 -9.44 -8.05
CA THR A 13 17.71 -9.23 -9.23
C THR A 13 17.67 -7.77 -9.67
N ILE A 14 17.52 -6.84 -8.73
CA ILE A 14 17.60 -5.39 -9.01
C ILE A 14 18.98 -5.06 -9.57
N LYS A 15 20.04 -5.57 -8.94
CA LYS A 15 21.42 -5.33 -9.38
C LYS A 15 21.67 -5.85 -10.79
N VAL A 16 21.19 -7.06 -11.09
CA VAL A 16 21.32 -7.68 -12.42
C VAL A 16 20.58 -6.87 -13.48
N ARG A 17 19.37 -6.40 -13.18
CA ARG A 17 18.57 -5.63 -14.14
C ARG A 17 19.13 -4.23 -14.40
N LEU A 18 19.79 -3.63 -13.42
CA LEU A 18 20.38 -2.29 -13.47
C LEU A 18 21.90 -2.31 -13.69
N ARG A 19 22.46 -3.41 -14.19
CA ARG A 19 23.91 -3.50 -14.48
C ARG A 19 24.31 -2.41 -15.48
N GLY A 20 25.43 -1.75 -15.20
CA GLY A 20 25.97 -0.67 -16.04
C GLY A 20 25.41 0.72 -15.74
N GLU A 21 24.32 0.81 -14.99
CA GLU A 21 23.71 2.09 -14.62
C GLU A 21 24.29 2.66 -13.33
N LYS A 22 24.30 4.00 -13.22
CA LYS A 22 24.76 4.70 -12.00
C LYS A 22 23.59 4.91 -11.03
N TYR A 23 23.51 4.07 -10.01
CA TYR A 23 22.50 4.16 -8.95
C TYR A 23 23.02 3.83 -7.57
N ARG A 24 22.24 4.23 -6.57
CA ARG A 24 22.41 3.87 -5.18
C ARG A 24 21.14 3.20 -4.68
N LEU A 25 21.29 1.96 -4.22
CA LEU A 25 20.23 1.16 -3.63
C LEU A 25 20.30 1.27 -2.10
N TYR A 26 19.20 1.66 -1.47
CA TYR A 26 19.05 1.74 -0.02
C TYR A 26 18.10 0.63 0.44
N LYS A 27 18.48 -0.05 1.52
CA LYS A 27 17.69 -1.12 2.14
C LYS A 27 17.08 -0.55 3.41
N ARG A 28 15.76 -0.41 3.46
CA ARG A 28 15.07 0.25 4.58
C ARG A 28 14.87 -0.66 5.79
N LYS A 29 15.05 -1.96 5.62
CA LYS A 29 14.90 -2.96 6.68
C LYS A 29 16.16 -3.77 6.86
N CYS A 30 16.46 -4.08 8.13
CA CYS A 30 17.49 -5.02 8.53
C CYS A 30 16.88 -6.37 8.94
N CYS A 31 17.66 -7.44 8.83
CA CYS A 31 17.27 -8.76 9.31
C CYS A 31 17.74 -8.95 10.75
N ASN A 32 16.90 -8.57 11.71
CA ASN A 32 17.22 -8.61 13.14
C ASN A 32 16.49 -9.73 13.90
N VAL A 33 15.67 -10.54 13.23
CA VAL A 33 14.92 -11.62 13.87
C VAL A 33 15.54 -12.97 13.48
N GLY A 34 16.09 -13.69 14.46
CA GLY A 34 16.52 -15.08 14.28
C GLY A 34 15.31 -16.03 14.28
N VAL A 35 15.18 -16.85 13.24
CA VAL A 35 14.16 -17.89 13.13
C VAL A 35 14.79 -19.22 13.53
N TYR A 36 14.14 -19.92 14.46
CA TYR A 36 14.54 -21.24 14.94
C TYR A 36 13.47 -22.25 14.52
N VAL A 37 13.90 -23.36 13.95
CA VAL A 37 13.00 -24.38 13.39
C VAL A 37 13.35 -25.72 14.01
N SER A 38 12.34 -26.43 14.53
CA SER A 38 12.53 -27.82 14.96
C SER A 38 12.48 -28.73 13.75
N GLY A 39 13.26 -29.81 13.73
CA GLY A 39 13.28 -30.75 12.62
C GLY A 39 11.88 -31.30 12.36
N ASN A 40 11.44 -31.29 11.10
CA ASN A 40 10.09 -31.72 10.73
C ASN A 40 9.82 -33.20 11.07
N GLU A 41 10.87 -34.00 11.17
CA GLU A 41 10.85 -35.43 11.53
C GLU A 41 10.80 -35.70 13.05
N MET A 42 11.08 -34.68 13.87
CA MET A 42 11.11 -34.82 15.33
C MET A 42 9.71 -34.73 15.92
N ARG A 43 9.40 -35.58 16.92
CA ARG A 43 8.15 -35.48 17.67
C ARG A 43 8.12 -34.20 18.51
N MET A 44 6.92 -33.65 18.71
CA MET A 44 6.68 -32.46 19.52
C MET A 44 7.13 -32.65 20.98
N GLY A 45 7.50 -31.55 21.65
CA GLY A 45 7.80 -31.53 23.09
C GLY A 45 9.28 -31.67 23.48
N LYS A 46 10.21 -31.64 22.52
CA LYS A 46 11.68 -31.67 22.79
C LYS A 46 12.31 -30.29 23.00
N GLY A 47 11.49 -29.25 23.20
CA GLY A 47 11.95 -27.87 23.41
C GLY A 47 12.01 -27.03 22.12
N LYS A 48 12.80 -25.95 22.16
CA LYS A 48 12.99 -25.02 21.03
C LYS A 48 13.97 -25.62 20.01
N GLY A 49 13.67 -25.48 18.72
CA GLY A 49 14.52 -25.95 17.64
C GLY A 49 15.86 -25.20 17.52
N SER A 50 16.73 -25.64 16.61
CA SER A 50 18.00 -25.01 16.29
C SER A 50 17.80 -23.73 15.44
N PHE A 51 18.84 -22.90 15.37
CA PHE A 51 18.83 -21.70 14.53
C PHE A 51 18.81 -22.10 13.05
N ASP A 52 17.92 -21.49 12.27
CA ASP A 52 17.77 -21.76 10.84
C ASP A 52 18.22 -20.55 10.00
N HIS A 53 17.53 -19.42 10.10
CA HIS A 53 17.85 -18.24 9.30
C HIS A 53 17.47 -16.90 9.94
N TRP A 54 18.10 -15.83 9.46
CA TRP A 54 17.71 -14.46 9.76
C TRP A 54 16.53 -14.01 8.92
N ALA A 55 15.61 -13.28 9.55
CA ALA A 55 14.43 -12.73 8.92
C ALA A 55 14.13 -11.31 9.41
N THR A 56 13.20 -10.65 8.75
CA THR A 56 12.68 -9.34 9.15
C THR A 56 11.15 -9.35 9.21
N ARG A 57 10.61 -8.54 10.12
CA ARG A 57 9.17 -8.27 10.21
C ARG A 57 8.84 -7.01 9.44
N MET A 58 7.77 -7.09 8.67
CA MET A 58 7.29 -6.03 7.80
C MET A 58 5.81 -5.84 8.06
N ALA A 59 5.41 -4.60 8.32
CA ALA A 59 3.99 -4.23 8.33
C ALA A 59 3.52 -3.94 6.90
N VAL A 60 2.20 -3.86 6.73
CA VAL A 60 1.59 -3.47 5.46
C VAL A 60 1.99 -2.03 5.10
N SER A 61 2.10 -1.75 3.80
CA SER A 61 2.42 -0.42 3.25
C SER A 61 3.78 0.15 3.69
N GLN A 62 4.75 -0.70 4.03
CA GLN A 62 6.12 -0.27 4.33
C GLN A 62 7.04 -0.39 3.12
N VAL A 63 7.91 0.60 2.96
CA VAL A 63 8.94 0.63 1.92
C VAL A 63 10.09 -0.32 2.28
N LEU A 64 10.45 -1.21 1.35
CA LEU A 64 11.52 -2.19 1.53
C LEU A 64 12.85 -1.72 0.92
N PHE A 65 12.81 -1.32 -0.34
CA PHE A 65 13.96 -0.86 -1.11
C PHE A 65 13.68 0.54 -1.66
N GLU A 66 14.72 1.37 -1.67
CA GLU A 66 14.69 2.67 -2.34
C GLU A 66 15.87 2.77 -3.29
N ILE A 67 15.65 3.42 -4.43
CA ILE A 67 16.71 3.66 -5.39
C ILE A 67 16.81 5.15 -5.70
N LYS A 68 18.04 5.64 -5.78
CA LYS A 68 18.35 7.00 -6.21
C LYS A 68 19.43 6.93 -7.28
N GLY A 69 19.18 7.53 -8.44
CA GLY A 69 20.14 7.52 -9.55
C GLY A 69 19.59 8.25 -10.77
N ARG A 70 20.46 8.46 -11.76
CA ARG A 70 20.06 8.94 -13.09
C ARG A 70 19.66 7.73 -13.94
N ILE A 71 18.47 7.18 -13.69
CA ILE A 71 17.91 6.05 -14.44
C ILE A 71 16.51 6.43 -14.91
N HIS A 72 16.15 5.99 -16.11
CA HIS A 72 14.80 6.12 -16.63
C HIS A 72 13.78 5.34 -15.77
N GLU A 73 12.61 5.94 -15.50
CA GLU A 73 11.58 5.36 -14.61
C GLU A 73 11.16 3.95 -15.05
N GLN A 74 11.00 3.72 -16.35
CA GLN A 74 10.52 2.42 -16.86
C GLN A 74 11.49 1.27 -16.54
N ILE A 75 12.80 1.55 -16.58
CA ILE A 75 13.82 0.55 -16.25
C ILE A 75 13.77 0.20 -14.76
N VAL A 76 13.60 1.22 -13.92
CA VAL A 76 13.47 1.07 -12.47
C VAL A 76 12.20 0.30 -12.10
N ARG A 77 11.06 0.64 -12.73
CA ARG A 77 9.78 -0.03 -12.55
C ARG A 77 9.88 -1.51 -12.91
N ASP A 78 10.53 -1.83 -14.02
CA ASP A 78 10.76 -3.22 -14.44
C ASP A 78 11.67 -3.99 -13.46
N ALA A 79 12.76 -3.36 -12.99
CA ALA A 79 13.65 -3.96 -11.99
C ALA A 79 12.92 -4.30 -10.67
N PHE A 80 12.08 -3.39 -10.18
CA PHE A 80 11.28 -3.63 -8.97
C PHE A 80 10.16 -4.63 -9.19
N ARG A 81 9.53 -4.66 -10.36
CA ARG A 81 8.55 -5.69 -10.72
C ARG A 81 9.16 -7.08 -10.67
N LEU A 82 10.35 -7.26 -11.28
CA LEU A 82 11.08 -8.54 -11.24
C LEU A 82 11.48 -8.94 -9.81
N ALA A 83 11.88 -7.98 -8.98
CA ALA A 83 12.21 -8.22 -7.59
C ALA A 83 10.97 -8.58 -6.75
N GLY A 84 9.85 -7.89 -6.98
CA GLY A 84 8.56 -8.14 -6.33
C GLY A 84 8.07 -9.57 -6.57
N ASN A 85 8.22 -10.08 -7.79
CA ASN A 85 7.86 -11.47 -8.13
C ASN A 85 8.68 -12.53 -7.39
N LYS A 86 9.87 -12.18 -6.88
CA LYS A 86 10.72 -13.09 -6.08
C LYS A 86 10.52 -12.94 -4.58
N LEU A 87 9.85 -11.88 -4.14
CA LEU A 87 9.51 -11.63 -2.75
C LEU A 87 8.14 -12.25 -2.44
N PRO A 88 7.93 -12.70 -1.20
CA PRO A 88 6.61 -13.18 -0.80
C PRO A 88 5.63 -12.01 -0.66
N GLY A 89 4.41 -12.16 -1.19
CA GLY A 89 3.32 -11.19 -1.08
C GLY A 89 3.16 -10.29 -2.30
N GLN A 90 2.36 -9.24 -2.13
CA GLN A 90 2.08 -8.24 -3.17
C GLN A 90 2.91 -6.98 -2.93
N TRP A 91 3.45 -6.41 -4.00
CA TRP A 91 4.34 -5.26 -3.94
C TRP A 91 3.88 -4.19 -4.91
N GLU A 92 3.98 -2.93 -4.47
CA GLU A 92 3.64 -1.76 -5.26
C GLU A 92 4.88 -0.91 -5.51
N PHE A 93 4.94 -0.28 -6.68
CA PHE A 93 5.95 0.73 -7.00
C PHE A 93 5.48 2.10 -6.49
N VAL A 94 6.28 2.74 -5.64
CA VAL A 94 5.97 4.03 -5.01
C VAL A 94 6.98 5.08 -5.45
N LYS A 95 6.53 6.30 -5.71
CA LYS A 95 7.38 7.45 -6.02
C LYS A 95 7.63 8.28 -4.76
N LYS A 96 8.77 8.97 -4.76
CA LYS A 96 9.05 9.95 -3.70
C LYS A 96 8.11 11.15 -3.89
N GLY A 97 7.29 11.43 -2.88
CA GLY A 97 6.30 12.50 -2.91
C GLY A 97 4.86 12.01 -2.87
N ASP A 98 4.63 10.71 -3.08
CA ASP A 98 3.31 10.10 -2.93
C ASP A 98 2.82 10.22 -1.47
N ALA A 99 1.51 10.29 -1.29
CA ALA A 99 0.91 10.45 0.03
C ALA A 99 1.26 9.29 0.97
N PRO A 100 1.47 9.56 2.28
CA PRO A 100 1.69 8.49 3.24
C PRO A 100 0.45 7.61 3.37
N VAL A 101 0.67 6.34 3.74
CA VAL A 101 -0.39 5.35 3.91
C VAL A 101 -0.59 5.04 5.39
N VAL A 102 -1.84 5.10 5.86
CA VAL A 102 -2.22 4.70 7.21
C VAL A 102 -2.94 3.38 7.16
N GLY A 103 -2.26 2.32 7.63
CA GLY A 103 -2.72 0.95 7.48
C GLY A 103 -2.80 0.58 5.99
N ILE A 104 -4.02 0.56 5.47
CA ILE A 104 -4.33 0.28 4.06
C ILE A 104 -4.82 1.51 3.29
N THR A 105 -5.10 2.63 3.97
CA THR A 105 -5.70 3.83 3.34
C THR A 105 -4.62 4.81 2.96
N LYS A 106 -4.53 5.17 1.67
CA LYS A 106 -3.68 6.25 1.18
C LYS A 106 -4.29 7.60 1.56
N LEU A 107 -3.47 8.55 2.03
CA LEU A 107 -3.92 9.89 2.42
C LEU A 107 -4.03 10.83 1.20
N ASP A 108 -4.78 10.40 0.19
CA ASP A 108 -5.02 11.16 -1.04
C ASP A 108 -6.24 12.08 -0.83
N GLY A 109 -6.02 13.25 -0.23
CA GLY A 109 -7.07 14.22 0.09
C GLY A 109 -7.82 13.95 1.40
N ILE A 110 -7.59 12.79 2.03
CA ILE A 110 -8.10 12.46 3.38
C ILE A 110 -7.00 12.75 4.39
N THR A 111 -7.31 13.49 5.46
CA THR A 111 -6.32 13.80 6.50
C THR A 111 -6.27 12.69 7.57
N LEU A 112 -5.18 12.66 8.35
CA LEU A 112 -5.06 11.78 9.50
C LEU A 112 -6.15 12.00 10.55
N GLU A 113 -6.61 13.24 10.70
CA GLU A 113 -7.66 13.59 11.65
C GLU A 113 -9.01 13.03 11.21
N ASP A 114 -9.30 13.09 9.91
CA ASP A 114 -10.54 12.54 9.35
C ASP A 114 -10.65 11.03 9.58
N LEU A 115 -9.53 10.29 9.52
CA LEU A 115 -9.51 8.86 9.81
C LEU A 115 -9.72 8.53 11.29
N LYS A 116 -9.38 9.44 12.21
CA LYS A 116 -9.54 9.24 13.66
C LYS A 116 -10.94 9.62 14.15
N ARG A 117 -11.68 10.42 13.39
CA ARG A 117 -13.04 10.85 13.76
C ARG A 117 -13.97 9.64 13.79
N PRO A 118 -14.79 9.46 14.86
CA PRO A 118 -15.75 8.36 14.92
C PRO A 118 -16.80 8.38 13.80
N ARG A 119 -17.19 9.57 13.34
CA ARG A 119 -18.14 9.77 12.24
C ARG A 119 -17.40 10.24 10.99
N ARG A 120 -17.43 9.43 9.94
CA ARG A 120 -16.85 9.73 8.62
C ARG A 120 -17.96 10.02 7.62
N GLN A 121 -17.78 11.04 6.77
CA GLN A 121 -18.57 11.16 5.55
C GLN A 121 -18.07 10.10 4.56
N ILE A 122 -18.90 9.09 4.28
CA ILE A 122 -18.49 7.88 3.55
C ILE A 122 -18.26 8.17 2.05
N ALA A 123 -18.95 9.19 1.53
CA ALA A 123 -18.85 9.65 0.16
C ALA A 123 -18.19 11.04 0.09
N PRO A 124 -17.47 11.34 -1.02
CA PRO A 124 -17.06 12.71 -1.33
C PRO A 124 -18.26 13.64 -1.25
N THR A 125 -18.07 14.81 -0.64
CA THR A 125 -19.12 15.80 -0.38
C THR A 125 -19.95 16.14 -1.63
N GLU A 126 -19.33 16.06 -2.81
CA GLU A 126 -19.97 16.30 -4.11
C GLU A 126 -21.08 15.28 -4.43
N LEU A 127 -20.88 14.00 -4.12
CA LEU A 127 -21.91 12.95 -4.33
C LEU A 127 -23.06 13.04 -3.31
N LEU A 128 -22.81 13.61 -2.14
CA LEU A 128 -23.83 13.85 -1.11
C LEU A 128 -24.66 15.11 -1.41
N GLN A 129 -24.07 16.12 -2.05
CA GLN A 129 -24.81 17.30 -2.52
C GLN A 129 -25.69 16.98 -3.73
N ALA A 130 -25.25 16.07 -4.61
CA ALA A 130 -26.04 15.63 -5.75
C ALA A 130 -27.30 14.81 -5.37
N SER A 131 -27.35 14.24 -4.17
CA SER A 131 -28.50 13.48 -3.67
C SER A 131 -29.43 14.30 -2.75
N ALA A 132 -29.13 15.58 -2.52
CA ALA A 132 -30.05 16.46 -1.80
C ALA A 132 -31.34 16.64 -2.63
N PRO A 133 -32.54 16.43 -2.04
CA PRO A 133 -33.78 16.63 -2.75
C PRO A 133 -33.89 18.09 -3.19
N THR A 134 -34.09 18.30 -4.48
CA THR A 134 -34.34 19.61 -5.09
C THR A 134 -35.54 20.25 -4.37
N PRO A 135 -35.49 21.53 -3.98
CA PRO A 135 -36.65 22.19 -3.40
C PRO A 135 -37.76 22.15 -4.45
N VAL A 136 -38.89 21.55 -4.09
CA VAL A 136 -40.09 21.50 -4.92
C VAL A 136 -40.52 22.94 -5.18
N THR A 137 -40.38 23.41 -6.41
CA THR A 137 -40.96 24.67 -6.87
C THR A 137 -42.48 24.57 -6.71
N GLU A 138 -43.04 25.32 -5.76
CA GLU A 138 -44.49 25.52 -5.65
C GLU A 138 -44.99 26.19 -6.95
N ALA A 139 -45.66 25.41 -7.80
CA ALA A 139 -46.41 25.94 -8.92
C ALA A 139 -47.73 26.54 -8.37
N GLY A 140 -47.83 27.87 -8.46
CA GLY A 140 -48.98 28.63 -8.00
C GLY A 140 -50.31 28.17 -8.59
N SER A 141 -51.32 28.15 -7.73
CA SER A 141 -52.72 27.92 -8.08
C SER A 141 -53.35 29.20 -8.64
N THR A 142 -53.67 29.21 -9.94
CA THR A 142 -54.71 30.10 -10.48
C THR A 142 -55.54 29.31 -11.50
N SER A 143 -56.67 28.77 -11.05
CA SER A 143 -57.74 28.29 -11.94
C SER A 143 -58.85 29.34 -11.98
N ASP A 144 -58.82 30.18 -13.01
CA ASP A 144 -59.95 31.00 -13.44
C ASP A 144 -60.71 30.22 -14.53
N ALA A 145 -61.99 29.92 -14.31
CA ALA A 145 -62.93 29.50 -15.35
C ALA A 145 -64.39 29.70 -14.87
N SER A 146 -64.92 30.86 -15.25
CA SER A 146 -66.32 31.29 -15.40
C SER A 146 -67.44 30.24 -15.53
N ARG A 147 -68.57 30.47 -14.84
CA ARG A 147 -69.91 30.62 -15.47
C ARG A 147 -71.01 30.98 -14.44
N SER A 148 -71.74 32.07 -14.72
CA SER A 148 -73.11 32.33 -14.24
C SER A 148 -73.96 32.69 -15.48
N PRO A 149 -75.30 32.68 -15.40
CA PRO A 149 -76.09 33.56 -14.53
C PRO A 149 -76.85 32.84 -13.41
#